data_AF-A0A4V6TTG7-F1
#
_entry.id   AF-A0A4V6TTG7-F1
#
_cell.length_a   1.000
_cell.length_b   1.000
_cell.length_c   1.000
_cell.angle_alpha   90.00
_cell.angle_beta   90.00
_cell.angle_gamma   90.00
#
_symmetry.space_group_name_H-M   'P 1'
#
loop_
_entity.id
_entity.type
_entity.pdbx_description
1 polymer ?
#
loop_
_entity_poly.entity_id
_entity_poly.type
_entity_poly.pdbx_seq_one_letter_code
_entity_poly.pdbx_strand_id
1 'polypeptide(L)'
;MQLYHLRQMGGADVFAKSLVADLDYYLRDGVEVSSYNNSLHSNFAKNFTSKYPGVSLEAFKRTMLRPGELGRSYFYDLESATEMLSFDPGWHGRRDNGFRNEMGIANANLSLVDAQISLFHAWEFLLLELSSSLPDNDNIAKQMLQVAQQCLEANRSNQGPENIFMRIVEERADLSLLLIQRLVGRPISSQDVNQLLGTLFTIISAVEEPFNPGSISYYRTILKTIYVTLRAYSVADKKGLGASKSGGEGFSVTLTQTVLNLLDRVVAKGFRTLVALVHDPEAAVAPEDLALLTAILQACLNMPTIDQCQTQILNIMASYDAMHAATSLFSWADKLAINGDPIYGELSLLFLLELSTLPAVAEQMACDGLLSHLTSAGITNFMRRGNISPFSEAIGPQRCYSMWVKGVLPLLLNLLTALGGTVAPELGYVLNQFPLLLKSSVDRFEAPGASRTASREAPHYVTLLSVSEVHSLALLTRVIAALRTANTRDIPEIQWDASSLLENIDFWLSSRKLLRDRLLPLGQREVEWKSTKIGTPDEGGHLGNALENKVLSQLEAVRDVLSEDLEES
;
A
#
# COMPACT_ATOMS: atom_id res chain seq x y z
N MET A 1 9.53 -12.84 -27.79
CA MET A 1 9.35 -14.28 -28.10
C MET A 1 10.64 -15.10 -27.98
N GLN A 2 11.76 -14.72 -28.63
CA GLN A 2 12.99 -15.54 -28.58
C GLN A 2 13.59 -15.68 -27.17
N LEU A 3 13.66 -14.60 -26.37
CA LEU A 3 14.10 -14.66 -24.97
C LEU A 3 13.24 -15.61 -24.11
N TYR A 4 11.92 -15.51 -24.26
CA TYR A 4 10.96 -16.38 -23.56
C TYR A 4 11.21 -17.87 -23.87
N HIS A 5 11.37 -18.23 -25.15
CA HIS A 5 11.65 -19.61 -25.54
C HIS A 5 13.03 -20.09 -25.06
N LEU A 6 14.06 -19.23 -25.18
CA LEU A 6 15.41 -19.55 -24.68
C LEU A 6 15.44 -19.71 -23.16
N ARG A 7 14.58 -19.01 -22.41
CA ARG A 7 14.45 -19.16 -20.96
C ARG A 7 13.91 -20.54 -20.60
N GLN A 8 12.92 -21.04 -21.34
CA GLN A 8 12.41 -22.41 -21.16
C GLN A 8 13.43 -23.48 -21.52
N MET A 9 14.33 -23.18 -22.48
CA MET A 9 15.37 -24.11 -22.93
C MET A 9 16.73 -23.97 -22.21
N GLY A 10 16.84 -23.08 -21.21
CA GLY A 10 18.05 -22.91 -20.39
C GLY A 10 19.20 -22.13 -21.04
N GLY A 11 18.95 -21.39 -22.13
CA GLY A 11 19.97 -20.67 -22.91
C GLY A 11 19.79 -19.14 -22.98
N ALA A 12 18.91 -18.55 -22.17
CA ALA A 12 18.58 -17.13 -22.27
C ALA A 12 19.71 -16.17 -21.85
N ASP A 13 20.57 -16.57 -20.91
CA ASP A 13 21.56 -15.68 -20.28
C ASP A 13 22.53 -15.04 -21.29
N VAL A 14 23.13 -15.85 -22.18
CA VAL A 14 24.11 -15.38 -23.16
C VAL A 14 23.50 -14.37 -24.15
N PHE A 15 22.32 -14.69 -24.67
CA PHE A 15 21.62 -13.83 -25.62
C PHE A 15 21.06 -12.57 -24.95
N ALA A 16 20.59 -12.68 -23.72
CA ALA A 16 20.14 -11.53 -22.94
C ALA A 16 21.30 -10.56 -22.68
N LYS A 17 22.48 -11.07 -22.31
CA LYS A 17 23.69 -10.26 -22.10
C LYS A 17 24.14 -9.52 -23.35
N SER A 18 24.06 -10.13 -24.53
CA SER A 18 24.37 -9.42 -25.78
C SER A 18 23.36 -8.32 -26.08
N LEU A 19 22.06 -8.59 -25.88
CA LEU A 19 21.00 -7.59 -26.12
C LEU A 19 21.10 -6.37 -25.20
N VAL A 20 21.54 -6.57 -23.95
CA VAL A 20 21.70 -5.46 -22.99
C VAL A 20 22.67 -4.38 -23.47
N ALA A 21 23.64 -4.74 -24.32
CA ALA A 21 24.58 -3.79 -24.90
C ALA A 21 23.96 -2.87 -25.98
N ASP A 22 22.84 -3.29 -26.59
CA ASP A 22 22.25 -2.64 -27.77
C ASP A 22 20.94 -1.89 -27.45
N LEU A 23 20.73 -1.49 -26.19
CA LEU A 23 19.47 -0.87 -25.74
C LEU A 23 19.42 0.67 -25.84
N ASP A 24 20.47 1.33 -26.33
CA ASP A 24 20.58 2.81 -26.31
C ASP A 24 19.40 3.52 -26.98
N TYR A 25 18.97 3.02 -28.15
CA TYR A 25 17.83 3.58 -28.86
C TYR A 25 16.55 3.53 -28.02
N TYR A 26 16.28 2.38 -27.40
CA TYR A 26 15.09 2.20 -26.56
C TYR A 26 15.15 3.04 -25.28
N LEU A 27 16.32 3.18 -24.66
CA LEU A 27 16.50 4.00 -23.47
C LEU A 27 16.29 5.49 -23.74
N ARG A 28 16.58 5.96 -24.96
CA ARG A 28 16.40 7.36 -25.34
C ARG A 28 14.98 7.63 -25.84
N ASP A 29 14.49 6.78 -26.74
CA ASP A 29 13.32 7.08 -27.57
C ASP A 29 12.10 6.19 -27.23
N GLY A 30 12.26 5.18 -26.37
CA GLY A 30 11.24 4.15 -26.13
C GLY A 30 10.08 4.54 -25.22
N VAL A 31 10.17 5.67 -24.50
CA VAL A 31 9.12 6.09 -23.53
C VAL A 31 8.32 7.29 -24.03
N GLU A 32 8.95 8.20 -24.76
CA GLU A 32 8.36 9.50 -25.11
C GLU A 32 7.37 9.40 -26.29
N VAL A 33 6.19 10.00 -26.14
CA VAL A 33 5.20 10.15 -27.23
C VAL A 33 4.87 11.64 -27.31
N SER A 34 5.80 12.43 -27.87
CA SER A 34 5.71 13.90 -27.91
C SER A 34 5.42 14.45 -29.30
N SER A 35 5.34 13.60 -30.32
CA SER A 35 5.23 14.07 -31.71
C SER A 35 3.82 14.45 -32.14
N TYR A 36 2.81 14.34 -31.27
CA TYR A 36 1.44 14.75 -31.59
C TYR A 36 1.32 16.26 -31.73
N ASN A 37 0.79 16.72 -32.87
CA ASN A 37 0.61 18.14 -33.15
C ASN A 37 -0.87 18.53 -33.02
N ASN A 38 -1.30 18.90 -31.81
CA ASN A 38 -2.69 19.30 -31.54
C ASN A 38 -3.17 20.46 -32.43
N SER A 39 -2.32 21.46 -32.64
CA SER A 39 -2.64 22.62 -33.47
C SER A 39 -2.86 22.24 -34.93
N LEU A 40 -2.09 21.29 -35.47
CA LEU A 40 -2.28 20.77 -36.82
C LEU A 40 -3.67 20.14 -36.96
N HIS A 41 -4.04 19.22 -36.06
CA HIS A 41 -5.31 18.50 -36.13
C HIS A 41 -6.51 19.43 -35.90
N SER A 42 -6.43 20.29 -34.89
CA SER A 42 -7.47 21.27 -34.58
C SER A 42 -7.71 22.26 -35.73
N ASN A 43 -6.63 22.79 -36.33
CA ASN A 43 -6.75 23.72 -37.46
C ASN A 43 -7.25 23.01 -38.72
N PHE A 44 -6.74 21.81 -39.01
CA PHE A 44 -7.17 21.03 -40.18
C PHE A 44 -8.66 20.71 -40.08
N ALA A 45 -9.14 20.18 -38.96
CA ALA A 45 -10.55 19.86 -38.75
C ALA A 45 -11.45 21.09 -38.92
N LYS A 46 -11.05 22.23 -38.36
CA LYS A 46 -11.79 23.50 -38.46
C LYS A 46 -11.84 24.02 -39.90
N ASN A 47 -10.70 24.04 -40.58
CA ASN A 47 -10.60 24.52 -41.96
C ASN A 47 -11.38 23.62 -42.92
N PHE A 48 -11.29 22.30 -42.74
CA PHE A 48 -12.00 21.32 -43.53
C PHE A 48 -13.52 21.48 -43.40
N THR A 49 -14.03 21.57 -42.17
CA THR A 49 -15.46 21.74 -41.89
C THR A 49 -16.01 23.07 -42.42
N SER A 50 -15.20 24.14 -42.37
CA SER A 50 -15.56 25.44 -42.94
C SER A 50 -15.69 25.38 -44.46
N LYS A 51 -14.81 24.62 -45.14
CA LYS A 51 -14.83 24.47 -46.59
C LYS A 51 -15.91 23.51 -47.09
N TYR A 52 -16.20 22.45 -46.35
CA TYR A 52 -17.18 21.42 -46.71
C TYR A 52 -18.29 21.30 -45.64
N PRO A 53 -19.24 22.27 -45.57
CA PRO A 53 -20.32 22.23 -44.60
C PRO A 53 -21.16 20.95 -44.77
N GLY A 54 -21.41 20.24 -43.67
CA GLY A 54 -22.19 19.00 -43.66
C GLY A 54 -21.38 17.71 -43.91
N VAL A 55 -20.10 17.81 -44.25
CA VAL A 55 -19.20 16.66 -44.35
C VAL A 55 -18.17 16.71 -43.21
N SER A 56 -18.28 15.77 -42.27
CA SER A 56 -17.30 15.64 -41.19
C SER A 56 -16.01 14.99 -41.69
N LEU A 57 -14.86 15.42 -41.18
CA LEU A 57 -13.57 14.79 -41.44
C LEU A 57 -13.56 13.31 -41.02
N GLU A 58 -14.27 12.98 -39.94
CA GLU A 58 -14.46 11.60 -39.45
C GLU A 58 -15.14 10.68 -40.48
N ALA A 59 -15.90 11.23 -41.44
CA ALA A 59 -16.52 10.42 -42.50
C ALA A 59 -15.48 9.76 -43.42
N PHE A 60 -14.26 10.29 -43.47
CA PHE A 60 -13.14 9.73 -44.22
C PHE A 60 -12.26 8.82 -43.37
N LYS A 61 -12.62 8.53 -42.12
CA LYS A 61 -11.83 7.63 -41.26
C LYS A 61 -11.82 6.21 -41.84
N ARG A 62 -10.64 5.58 -41.85
CA ARG A 62 -10.50 4.17 -42.23
C ARG A 62 -11.19 3.27 -41.22
N THR A 63 -11.83 2.22 -41.74
CA THR A 63 -12.45 1.19 -40.91
C THR A 63 -11.47 0.05 -40.65
N MET A 64 -11.71 -0.72 -39.59
CA MET A 64 -10.89 -1.88 -39.24
C MET A 64 -10.86 -2.98 -40.33
N LEU A 65 -11.77 -2.93 -41.31
CA LEU A 65 -11.82 -3.84 -42.45
C LEU A 65 -10.71 -3.56 -43.47
N ARG A 66 -10.15 -2.35 -43.48
CA ARG A 66 -9.01 -1.94 -44.33
C ARG A 66 -8.04 -1.10 -43.50
N PRO A 67 -7.19 -1.73 -42.68
CA PRO A 67 -6.15 -1.02 -41.92
C PRO A 67 -5.24 -0.24 -42.87
N GLY A 68 -4.86 0.98 -42.47
CA GLY A 68 -3.84 1.75 -43.18
C GLY A 68 -2.43 1.30 -42.83
N GLU A 69 -1.52 1.42 -43.79
CA GLU A 69 -0.10 1.37 -43.52
C GLU A 69 0.36 2.66 -42.84
N LEU A 70 1.42 2.59 -42.03
CA LEU A 70 2.02 3.78 -41.43
C LEU A 70 2.44 4.77 -42.53
N GLY A 71 2.23 6.07 -42.29
CA GLY A 71 2.51 7.15 -43.22
C GLY A 71 1.29 7.95 -43.63
N ARG A 72 1.29 8.48 -44.86
CA ARG A 72 0.29 9.47 -45.34
C ARG A 72 -1.11 8.92 -45.59
N SER A 73 -1.30 7.59 -45.54
CA SER A 73 -2.58 6.91 -45.76
C SER A 73 -3.04 6.12 -44.52
N TYR A 74 -2.59 6.52 -43.33
CA TYR A 74 -2.77 5.79 -42.09
C TYR A 74 -4.20 5.83 -41.52
N PHE A 75 -4.70 7.00 -41.14
CA PHE A 75 -5.95 7.13 -40.38
C PHE A 75 -7.15 7.52 -41.26
N TYR A 76 -7.03 8.60 -42.03
CA TYR A 76 -8.01 9.02 -43.03
C TYR A 76 -7.74 8.34 -44.36
N ASP A 77 -8.79 7.91 -45.04
CA ASP A 77 -8.69 7.31 -46.36
C ASP A 77 -8.49 8.36 -47.44
N LEU A 78 -7.23 8.75 -47.62
CA LEU A 78 -6.81 9.78 -48.56
C LEU A 78 -7.22 9.46 -50.01
N GLU A 79 -7.27 8.19 -50.38
CA GLU A 79 -7.66 7.75 -51.73
C GLU A 79 -9.14 8.03 -51.98
N SER A 80 -10.02 7.52 -51.09
CA SER A 80 -11.46 7.78 -51.15
C SER A 80 -11.78 9.27 -51.05
N ALA A 81 -11.11 10.01 -50.16
CA ALA A 81 -11.26 11.46 -50.06
C ALA A 81 -10.84 12.17 -51.36
N THR A 82 -9.76 11.70 -52.00
CA THR A 82 -9.29 12.27 -53.27
C THR A 82 -10.27 12.01 -54.40
N GLU A 83 -10.81 10.80 -54.50
CA GLU A 83 -11.82 10.48 -55.50
C GLU A 83 -13.05 11.37 -55.34
N MET A 84 -13.56 11.50 -54.10
CA MET A 84 -14.76 12.27 -53.79
C MET A 84 -14.58 13.78 -53.94
N LEU A 85 -13.44 14.35 -53.54
CA LEU A 85 -13.25 15.81 -53.43
C LEU A 85 -12.40 16.41 -54.56
N SER A 86 -11.92 15.59 -55.49
CA SER A 86 -11.10 16.03 -56.63
C SER A 86 -11.74 17.14 -57.48
N PHE A 87 -13.07 17.26 -57.47
CA PHE A 87 -13.80 18.30 -58.19
C PHE A 87 -13.58 19.71 -57.63
N ASP A 88 -13.21 19.86 -56.35
CA ASP A 88 -12.93 21.18 -55.75
C ASP A 88 -11.46 21.58 -55.96
N PRO A 89 -11.18 22.76 -56.55
CA PRO A 89 -9.82 23.25 -56.71
C PRO A 89 -9.06 23.43 -55.37
N GLY A 90 -9.78 23.60 -54.25
CA GLY A 90 -9.21 23.69 -52.90
C GLY A 90 -8.67 22.36 -52.37
N TRP A 91 -9.11 21.22 -52.91
CA TRP A 91 -8.60 19.90 -52.54
C TRP A 91 -7.13 19.72 -52.94
N HIS A 92 -6.80 20.02 -54.19
CA HIS A 92 -5.42 19.92 -54.72
C HIS A 92 -4.57 21.17 -54.41
N GLY A 93 -5.18 22.35 -54.41
CA GLY A 93 -4.47 23.62 -54.27
C GLY A 93 -3.61 23.97 -55.48
N ARG A 94 -2.92 25.12 -55.43
CA ARG A 94 -2.11 25.62 -56.57
C ARG A 94 -0.68 25.07 -56.57
N ARG A 95 -0.19 24.56 -55.44
CA ARG A 95 1.17 24.00 -55.25
C ARG A 95 1.19 22.86 -54.23
N ASP A 96 0.26 21.90 -54.34
CA ASP A 96 0.06 20.80 -53.36
C ASP A 96 -0.11 21.33 -51.92
N ASN A 97 -0.73 22.50 -51.80
CA ASN A 97 -1.04 23.17 -50.54
C ASN A 97 -2.55 23.16 -50.26
N GLY A 98 -3.27 22.21 -50.86
CA GLY A 98 -4.69 21.99 -50.63
C GLY A 98 -4.95 20.98 -49.51
N PHE A 99 -6.24 20.74 -49.24
CA PHE A 99 -6.69 19.84 -48.17
C PHE A 99 -6.18 18.40 -48.32
N ARG A 100 -5.84 17.95 -49.53
CA ARG A 100 -5.20 16.65 -49.77
C ARG A 100 -3.86 16.52 -49.03
N ASN A 101 -3.02 17.54 -49.11
CA ASN A 101 -1.71 17.52 -48.47
C ASN A 101 -1.86 17.71 -46.95
N GLU A 102 -2.77 18.57 -46.49
CA GLU A 102 -3.07 18.71 -45.06
C GLU A 102 -3.55 17.38 -44.45
N MET A 103 -4.44 16.65 -45.14
CA MET A 103 -4.88 15.31 -44.72
C MET A 103 -3.72 14.31 -44.69
N GLY A 104 -2.83 14.34 -45.70
CA GLY A 104 -1.65 13.49 -45.73
C GLY A 104 -0.65 13.79 -44.60
N ILE A 105 -0.47 15.06 -44.23
CA ILE A 105 0.38 15.48 -43.10
C ILE A 105 -0.26 15.06 -41.77
N ALA A 106 -1.58 15.23 -41.62
CA ALA A 106 -2.32 14.78 -40.44
C ALA A 106 -2.19 13.25 -40.25
N ASN A 107 -2.34 12.47 -41.33
CA ASN A 107 -2.12 11.02 -41.32
C ASN A 107 -0.69 10.65 -40.92
N ALA A 108 0.32 11.31 -41.51
CA ALA A 108 1.71 11.05 -41.16
C ALA A 108 1.98 11.33 -39.68
N ASN A 109 1.40 12.41 -39.12
CA ASN A 109 1.53 12.74 -37.70
C ASN A 109 0.88 11.68 -36.80
N LEU A 110 -0.35 11.25 -37.09
CA LEU A 110 -1.03 10.18 -36.35
C LEU A 110 -0.29 8.85 -36.46
N SER A 111 0.27 8.54 -37.63
CA SER A 111 1.05 7.32 -37.83
C SER A 111 2.35 7.31 -37.02
N LEU A 112 2.97 8.48 -36.84
CA LEU A 112 4.17 8.62 -36.01
C LEU A 112 3.83 8.40 -34.53
N VAL A 113 2.70 8.95 -34.07
CA VAL A 113 2.21 8.73 -32.70
C VAL A 113 1.94 7.25 -32.45
N ASP A 114 1.27 6.57 -33.38
CA ASP A 114 1.01 5.12 -33.27
C ASP A 114 2.29 4.28 -33.27
N ALA A 115 3.27 4.64 -34.11
CA ALA A 115 4.57 4.00 -34.13
C ALA A 115 5.34 4.19 -32.81
N GLN A 116 5.24 5.37 -32.18
CA GLN A 116 5.84 5.65 -30.87
C GLN A 116 5.17 4.84 -29.75
N ILE A 117 3.84 4.70 -29.78
CA ILE A 117 3.11 3.85 -28.82
C ILE A 117 3.50 2.38 -29.00
N SER A 118 3.59 1.91 -30.24
CA SER A 118 4.03 0.55 -30.54
C SER A 118 5.48 0.30 -30.09
N LEU A 119 6.36 1.30 -30.25
CA LEU A 119 7.73 1.25 -29.75
C LEU A 119 7.75 1.15 -28.21
N PHE A 120 6.91 1.91 -27.51
CA PHE A 120 6.78 1.85 -26.06
C PHE A 120 6.36 0.46 -25.57
N HIS A 121 5.33 -0.16 -26.16
CA HIS A 121 4.91 -1.51 -25.79
C HIS A 121 5.98 -2.57 -26.10
N ALA A 122 6.69 -2.43 -27.23
CA ALA A 122 7.81 -3.30 -27.55
C ALA A 122 8.94 -3.16 -26.52
N TRP A 123 9.22 -1.93 -26.08
CA TRP A 123 10.24 -1.63 -25.08
C TRP A 123 9.89 -2.20 -23.71
N GLU A 124 8.66 -1.95 -23.23
CA GLU A 124 8.11 -2.54 -22.02
C GLU A 124 8.33 -4.05 -22.00
N PHE A 125 7.87 -4.73 -23.05
CA PHE A 125 7.96 -6.19 -23.12
C PHE A 125 9.42 -6.67 -23.11
N LEU A 126 10.31 -6.01 -23.85
CA LEU A 126 11.72 -6.37 -23.91
C LEU A 126 12.39 -6.22 -22.53
N LEU A 127 12.17 -5.09 -21.86
CA LEU A 127 12.77 -4.82 -20.54
C LEU A 127 12.26 -5.78 -19.46
N LEU A 128 10.97 -6.14 -19.49
CA LEU A 128 10.40 -7.12 -18.57
C LEU A 128 10.96 -8.54 -18.82
N GLU A 129 11.14 -8.95 -20.07
CA GLU A 129 11.74 -10.26 -20.38
C GLU A 129 13.24 -10.29 -20.06
N LEU A 130 13.97 -9.20 -20.28
CA LEU A 130 15.37 -9.07 -19.89
C LEU A 130 15.53 -9.17 -18.37
N SER A 131 14.73 -8.44 -17.59
CA SER A 131 14.80 -8.50 -16.12
C SER A 131 14.38 -9.86 -15.55
N SER A 132 13.52 -10.62 -16.24
CA SER A 132 13.19 -12.00 -15.86
C SER A 132 14.26 -13.01 -16.27
N SER A 133 14.98 -12.77 -17.37
CA SER A 133 16.06 -13.64 -17.85
C SER A 133 17.38 -13.38 -17.11
N LEU A 134 17.55 -12.14 -16.66
CA LEU A 134 18.67 -11.63 -15.90
C LEU A 134 18.12 -10.89 -14.66
N PRO A 135 17.59 -11.63 -13.66
CA PRO A 135 17.54 -11.10 -12.30
C PRO A 135 18.99 -10.78 -11.88
N ASP A 136 19.34 -10.27 -10.72
CA ASP A 136 20.76 -10.05 -10.31
C ASP A 136 21.67 -9.16 -11.21
N ASN A 137 21.28 -8.76 -12.42
CA ASN A 137 22.08 -7.88 -13.27
C ASN A 137 21.83 -6.41 -12.89
N ASP A 138 22.89 -5.74 -12.43
CA ASP A 138 22.85 -4.34 -11.98
C ASP A 138 22.58 -3.35 -13.10
N ASN A 139 23.03 -3.64 -14.33
CA ASN A 139 22.77 -2.75 -15.46
C ASN A 139 21.28 -2.71 -15.79
N ILE A 140 20.62 -3.87 -15.80
CA ILE A 140 19.16 -3.93 -16.00
C ILE A 140 18.44 -3.24 -14.84
N ALA A 141 18.91 -3.37 -13.60
CA ALA A 141 18.33 -2.65 -12.47
C ALA A 141 18.38 -1.12 -12.67
N LYS A 142 19.52 -0.59 -13.13
CA LYS A 142 19.67 0.84 -13.46
C LYS A 142 18.77 1.26 -14.62
N GLN A 143 18.69 0.44 -15.67
CA GLN A 143 17.80 0.70 -16.81
C GLN A 143 16.32 0.71 -16.40
N MET A 144 15.88 -0.24 -15.55
CA MET A 144 14.51 -0.27 -15.03
C MET A 144 14.18 1.00 -14.23
N LEU A 145 15.10 1.44 -13.38
CA LEU A 145 14.96 2.67 -12.61
C LEU A 145 14.88 3.91 -13.53
N GLN A 146 15.78 4.01 -14.51
CA GLN A 146 15.80 5.09 -15.49
C GLN A 146 14.49 5.15 -16.28
N VAL A 147 14.00 4.01 -16.77
CA VAL A 147 12.75 3.93 -17.56
C VAL A 147 11.54 4.28 -16.70
N ALA A 148 11.49 3.84 -15.44
CA ALA A 148 10.44 4.25 -14.51
C ALA A 148 10.44 5.78 -14.29
N GLN A 149 11.61 6.38 -14.07
CA GLN A 149 11.75 7.83 -13.95
C GLN A 149 11.32 8.57 -15.23
N GLN A 150 11.71 8.07 -16.41
CA GLN A 150 11.31 8.65 -17.69
C GLN A 150 9.80 8.57 -17.92
N CYS A 151 9.16 7.45 -17.55
CA CYS A 151 7.72 7.27 -17.66
C CYS A 151 6.96 8.29 -16.80
N LEU A 152 7.41 8.46 -15.54
CA LEU A 152 6.84 9.44 -14.63
C LEU A 152 7.06 10.89 -15.11
N GLU A 153 8.27 11.20 -15.62
CA GLU A 153 8.56 12.54 -16.14
C GLU A 153 7.74 12.86 -17.40
N ALA A 154 7.59 11.89 -18.31
CA ALA A 154 6.74 12.05 -19.49
C ALA A 154 5.29 12.37 -19.13
N ASN A 155 4.78 11.79 -18.04
CA ASN A 155 3.43 12.04 -17.53
C ASN A 155 3.24 13.45 -16.93
N ARG A 156 4.31 14.22 -16.66
CA ARG A 156 4.19 15.63 -16.23
C ARG A 156 3.81 16.56 -17.37
N SER A 157 4.17 16.20 -18.60
CA SER A 157 3.85 17.00 -19.79
C SER A 157 2.37 16.87 -20.14
N ASN A 158 1.71 17.98 -20.46
CA ASN A 158 0.30 17.96 -20.86
C ASN A 158 0.18 17.38 -22.28
N GLN A 159 -0.21 16.10 -22.40
CA GLN A 159 -0.22 15.37 -23.67
C GLN A 159 -1.47 15.63 -24.54
N GLY A 160 -2.34 16.56 -24.14
CA GLY A 160 -3.57 16.89 -24.85
C GLY A 160 -4.75 16.01 -24.44
N PRO A 161 -5.99 16.38 -24.83
CA PRO A 161 -7.21 15.81 -24.27
C PRO A 161 -7.68 14.49 -24.93
N GLU A 162 -6.96 13.97 -25.93
CA GLU A 162 -7.43 12.77 -26.66
C GLU A 162 -7.31 11.52 -25.79
N ASN A 163 -8.28 10.60 -25.91
CA ASN A 163 -8.34 9.34 -25.14
C ASN A 163 -7.06 8.50 -25.25
N ILE A 164 -6.34 8.60 -26.37
CA ILE A 164 -5.07 7.89 -26.57
C ILE A 164 -3.98 8.37 -25.60
N PHE A 165 -3.99 9.67 -25.25
CA PHE A 165 -3.06 10.26 -24.29
C PHE A 165 -3.42 9.91 -22.85
N MET A 166 -4.70 9.75 -22.53
CA MET A 166 -5.12 9.24 -21.22
C MET A 166 -4.62 7.80 -21.01
N ARG A 167 -4.79 6.95 -22.02
CA ARG A 167 -4.36 5.55 -21.96
C ARG A 167 -2.85 5.39 -21.80
N ILE A 168 -2.06 6.12 -22.58
CA ILE A 168 -0.58 6.02 -22.49
C ILE A 168 -0.06 6.55 -21.13
N VAL A 169 -0.73 7.54 -20.53
CA VAL A 169 -0.38 8.04 -19.20
C VAL A 169 -0.59 6.98 -18.14
N GLU A 170 -1.70 6.24 -18.20
CA GLU A 170 -1.97 5.09 -17.33
C GLU A 170 -0.95 3.96 -17.56
N GLU A 171 -0.71 3.56 -18.80
CA GLU A 171 0.23 2.48 -19.14
C GLU A 171 1.67 2.79 -18.67
N ARG A 172 2.13 4.04 -18.80
CA ARG A 172 3.43 4.48 -18.26
C ARG A 172 3.49 4.43 -16.73
N ALA A 173 2.40 4.78 -16.05
CA ALA A 173 2.35 4.71 -14.59
C ALA A 173 2.36 3.27 -14.09
N ASP A 174 1.63 2.37 -14.76
CA ASP A 174 1.61 0.94 -14.47
C ASP A 174 2.98 0.29 -14.72
N LEU A 175 3.64 0.63 -15.83
CA LEU A 175 5.01 0.19 -16.09
C LEU A 175 5.97 0.66 -15.00
N SER A 176 5.90 1.94 -14.61
CA SER A 176 6.74 2.50 -13.55
C SER A 176 6.56 1.74 -12.23
N LEU A 177 5.31 1.47 -11.85
CA LEU A 177 4.99 0.68 -10.66
C LEU A 177 5.62 -0.73 -10.74
N LEU A 178 5.43 -1.42 -11.86
CA LEU A 178 5.92 -2.77 -12.07
C LEU A 178 7.46 -2.86 -12.01
N LEU A 179 8.15 -1.91 -12.66
CA LEU A 179 9.61 -1.84 -12.67
C LEU A 179 10.16 -1.60 -11.25
N ILE A 180 9.58 -0.67 -10.50
CA ILE A 180 10.00 -0.37 -9.12
C ILE A 180 9.71 -1.56 -8.19
N GLN A 181 8.58 -2.26 -8.38
CA GLN A 181 8.27 -3.48 -7.63
C GLN A 181 9.33 -4.58 -7.85
N ARG A 182 9.83 -4.76 -9.07
CA ARG A 182 10.91 -5.72 -9.37
C ARG A 182 12.26 -5.35 -8.77
N LEU A 183 12.45 -4.09 -8.38
CA LEU A 183 13.65 -3.61 -7.70
C LEU A 183 13.60 -3.81 -6.18
N VAL A 184 12.44 -4.16 -5.60
CA VAL A 184 12.31 -4.37 -4.15
C VAL A 184 13.28 -5.45 -3.66
N GLY A 185 14.06 -5.12 -2.64
CA GLY A 185 15.06 -6.02 -2.04
C GLY A 185 16.47 -5.87 -2.59
N ARG A 186 16.66 -5.08 -3.66
CA ARG A 186 17.97 -4.64 -4.17
C ARG A 186 18.38 -3.30 -3.54
N PRO A 187 19.69 -3.01 -3.42
CA PRO A 187 20.15 -1.69 -3.00
C PRO A 187 19.85 -0.67 -4.11
N ILE A 188 19.08 0.37 -3.77
CA ILE A 188 18.82 1.54 -4.61
C ILE A 188 19.52 2.72 -3.94
N SER A 189 20.13 3.62 -4.72
CA SER A 189 20.83 4.78 -4.14
C SER A 189 19.83 5.77 -3.52
N SER A 190 20.28 6.51 -2.50
CA SER A 190 19.46 7.54 -1.85
C SER A 190 19.07 8.67 -2.82
N GLN A 191 19.96 9.02 -3.74
CA GLN A 191 19.72 10.03 -4.78
C GLN A 191 18.60 9.61 -5.73
N ASP A 192 18.61 8.36 -6.19
CA ASP A 192 17.58 7.84 -7.10
C ASP A 192 16.20 7.83 -6.45
N VAL A 193 16.13 7.43 -5.18
CA VAL A 193 14.89 7.46 -4.40
C VAL A 193 14.38 8.89 -4.23
N ASN A 194 15.27 9.84 -3.92
CA ASN A 194 14.91 11.26 -3.80
C ASN A 194 14.32 11.80 -5.10
N GLN A 195 14.94 11.47 -6.23
CA GLN A 195 14.45 11.90 -7.55
C GLN A 195 13.08 11.30 -7.89
N LEU A 196 12.91 9.98 -7.67
CA LEU A 196 11.63 9.31 -7.88
C LEU A 196 10.53 9.90 -7.00
N LEU A 197 10.77 10.04 -5.68
CA LEU A 197 9.79 10.58 -4.75
C LEU A 197 9.45 12.04 -5.07
N GLY A 198 10.44 12.87 -5.44
CA GLY A 198 10.18 14.25 -5.86
C GLY A 198 9.32 14.33 -7.12
N THR A 199 9.54 13.42 -8.07
CA THR A 199 8.75 13.33 -9.31
C THR A 199 7.31 12.90 -9.01
N LEU A 200 7.15 11.82 -8.24
CA LEU A 200 5.84 11.32 -7.80
C LEU A 200 5.07 12.37 -6.99
N PHE A 201 5.75 13.09 -6.09
CA PHE A 201 5.14 14.16 -5.31
C PHE A 201 4.62 15.30 -6.19
N THR A 202 5.33 15.62 -7.27
CA THR A 202 4.88 16.66 -8.21
C THR A 202 3.67 16.20 -9.00
N ILE A 203 3.68 14.96 -9.51
CA ILE A 203 2.56 14.37 -10.24
C ILE A 203 1.31 14.35 -9.35
N ILE A 204 1.43 13.82 -8.13
CA ILE A 204 0.29 13.69 -7.22
C ILE A 204 -0.26 15.05 -6.75
N SER A 205 0.60 16.06 -6.65
CA SER A 205 0.20 17.43 -6.28
C SER A 205 -0.52 18.15 -7.42
N ALA A 206 -0.30 17.75 -8.67
CA ALA A 206 -0.97 18.31 -9.85
C ALA A 206 -2.40 17.76 -10.05
N VAL A 207 -2.77 16.66 -9.39
CA VAL A 207 -4.12 16.11 -9.46
C VAL A 207 -5.05 16.92 -8.55
N GLU A 208 -5.95 17.71 -9.15
CA GLU A 208 -6.88 18.57 -8.41
C GLU A 208 -7.96 17.76 -7.66
N GLU A 209 -8.60 16.82 -8.36
CA GLU A 209 -9.70 16.00 -7.83
C GLU A 209 -9.30 14.50 -7.87
N PRO A 210 -8.55 14.00 -6.87
CA PRO A 210 -7.91 12.68 -6.92
C PRO A 210 -8.87 11.49 -6.78
N PHE A 211 -10.03 11.69 -6.17
CA PHE A 211 -10.99 10.62 -5.88
C PHE A 211 -12.20 10.60 -6.82
N ASN A 212 -12.14 11.37 -7.91
CA ASN A 212 -13.18 11.34 -8.94
C ASN A 212 -13.14 10.02 -9.74
N PRO A 213 -14.28 9.56 -10.29
CA PRO A 213 -14.34 8.32 -11.07
C PRO A 213 -13.34 8.26 -12.23
N GLY A 214 -13.04 9.40 -12.87
CA GLY A 214 -12.11 9.47 -14.00
C GLY A 214 -10.62 9.54 -13.65
N SER A 215 -10.27 9.84 -12.40
CA SER A 215 -8.87 10.05 -11.97
C SER A 215 -8.40 9.04 -10.92
N ILE A 216 -9.33 8.38 -10.23
CA ILE A 216 -9.03 7.53 -9.07
C ILE A 216 -8.21 6.28 -9.43
N SER A 217 -8.38 5.70 -10.62
CA SER A 217 -7.56 4.58 -11.12
C SER A 217 -6.09 4.97 -11.16
N TYR A 218 -5.80 6.04 -11.89
CA TYR A 218 -4.48 6.62 -12.03
C TYR A 218 -3.89 7.04 -10.67
N TYR A 219 -4.68 7.74 -9.85
CA TYR A 219 -4.26 8.17 -8.51
C TYR A 219 -3.84 6.99 -7.63
N ARG A 220 -4.62 5.89 -7.62
CA ARG A 220 -4.27 4.65 -6.92
C ARG A 220 -2.95 4.06 -7.40
N THR A 221 -2.68 4.05 -8.71
CA THR A 221 -1.40 3.58 -9.25
C THR A 221 -0.25 4.43 -8.74
N ILE A 222 -0.37 5.77 -8.76
CA ILE A 222 0.68 6.67 -8.24
C ILE A 222 0.90 6.47 -6.73
N LEU A 223 -0.16 6.34 -5.93
CA LEU A 223 -0.05 6.03 -4.50
C LEU A 223 0.67 4.71 -4.23
N LYS A 224 0.35 3.65 -4.98
CA LYS A 224 1.06 2.36 -4.89
C LYS A 224 2.54 2.52 -5.24
N THR A 225 2.86 3.32 -6.26
CA THR A 225 4.24 3.61 -6.65
C THR A 225 5.00 4.35 -5.56
N ILE A 226 4.39 5.33 -4.90
CA ILE A 226 4.95 6.01 -3.72
C ILE A 226 5.23 4.99 -2.61
N TYR A 227 4.24 4.18 -2.26
CA TYR A 227 4.38 3.17 -1.21
C TYR A 227 5.55 2.21 -1.47
N VAL A 228 5.62 1.64 -2.69
CA VAL A 228 6.69 0.71 -3.06
C VAL A 228 8.05 1.41 -3.06
N THR A 229 8.14 2.66 -3.51
CA THR A 229 9.39 3.44 -3.52
C THR A 229 9.90 3.69 -2.10
N LEU A 230 9.02 4.11 -1.17
CA LEU A 230 9.37 4.30 0.24
C LEU A 230 9.84 2.99 0.88
N ARG A 231 9.13 1.88 0.60
CA ARG A 231 9.49 0.56 1.13
C ARG A 231 10.83 0.07 0.58
N ALA A 232 11.10 0.26 -0.71
CA ALA A 232 12.36 -0.14 -1.34
C ALA A 232 13.56 0.55 -0.68
N TYR A 233 13.42 1.85 -0.35
CA TYR A 233 14.43 2.60 0.38
C TYR A 233 14.67 2.06 1.79
N SER A 234 13.60 1.83 2.56
CA SER A 234 13.71 1.32 3.95
C SER A 234 14.44 -0.04 4.05
N VAL A 235 14.33 -0.88 3.01
CA VAL A 235 15.00 -2.19 2.94
C VAL A 235 16.47 -2.06 2.53
N ALA A 236 16.79 -1.13 1.63
CA ALA A 236 18.16 -0.87 1.21
C ALA A 236 19.02 -0.35 2.38
N ASP A 237 18.48 0.56 3.19
CA ASP A 237 19.18 1.13 4.35
C ASP A 237 19.46 0.08 5.44
N LYS A 238 18.46 -0.77 5.76
CA LYS A 238 18.60 -1.88 6.72
C LYS A 238 19.69 -2.90 6.34
N LYS A 239 19.98 -3.08 5.05
CA LYS A 239 21.09 -3.92 4.57
C LYS A 239 22.44 -3.19 4.55
N GLY A 240 22.44 -1.87 4.30
CA GLY A 240 23.64 -1.02 4.31
C GLY A 240 24.25 -0.82 5.70
N LEU A 241 23.43 -0.89 6.74
CA LEU A 241 23.85 -0.82 8.16
C LEU A 241 24.78 -1.99 8.60
N GLY A 242 24.92 -3.04 7.79
CA GLY A 242 25.87 -4.13 8.02
C GLY A 242 27.28 -3.91 7.46
N ALA A 243 27.53 -2.87 6.65
CA ALA A 243 28.72 -2.83 5.78
C ALA A 243 29.52 -1.51 5.73
N SER A 244 29.18 -0.44 6.43
CA SER A 244 29.99 0.79 6.36
C SER A 244 30.21 1.49 7.69
N LYS A 245 31.45 1.40 8.19
CA LYS A 245 32.08 2.29 9.19
C LYS A 245 32.81 3.47 8.53
N SER A 246 32.51 3.83 7.28
CA SER A 246 33.06 5.03 6.64
C SER A 246 31.94 6.05 6.41
N GLY A 247 32.00 7.14 7.18
CA GLY A 247 31.32 8.43 6.95
C GLY A 247 29.98 8.37 6.24
N GLY A 248 28.90 8.28 7.02
CA GLY A 248 27.54 8.24 6.50
C GLY A 248 27.29 9.38 5.53
N GLU A 249 26.83 9.04 4.32
CA GLU A 249 25.97 9.93 3.57
C GLU A 249 24.76 10.21 4.47
N GLY A 250 24.83 11.31 5.22
CA GLY A 250 23.76 11.74 6.09
C GLY A 250 22.46 11.83 5.29
N PHE A 251 21.36 11.41 5.91
CA PHE A 251 20.02 11.56 5.35
C PHE A 251 19.86 12.94 4.74
N SER A 252 19.48 12.98 3.47
CA SER A 252 19.29 14.24 2.78
C SER A 252 18.12 14.98 3.42
N VAL A 253 18.35 16.21 3.90
CA VAL A 253 17.29 17.11 4.36
C VAL A 253 16.16 17.22 3.33
N THR A 254 16.51 17.15 2.04
CA THR A 254 15.56 17.13 0.92
C THR A 254 14.63 15.92 0.95
N LEU A 255 15.13 14.73 1.34
CA LEU A 255 14.31 13.52 1.48
C LEU A 255 13.32 13.68 2.63
N THR A 256 13.80 14.09 3.80
CA THR A 256 12.96 14.31 4.98
C THR A 256 11.86 15.34 4.67
N GLN A 257 12.19 16.43 3.98
CA GLN A 257 11.21 17.42 3.55
C GLN A 257 10.19 16.83 2.55
N THR A 258 10.62 15.99 1.62
CA THR A 258 9.72 15.33 0.67
C THR A 258 8.76 14.38 1.39
N VAL A 259 9.24 13.63 2.39
CA VAL A 259 8.42 12.76 3.24
C VAL A 259 7.40 13.57 4.05
N LEU A 260 7.80 14.70 4.63
CA LEU A 260 6.89 15.61 5.34
C LEU A 260 5.80 16.17 4.41
N ASN A 261 6.17 16.53 3.18
CA ASN A 261 5.21 16.99 2.17
C ASN A 261 4.23 15.87 1.76
N LEU A 262 4.68 14.62 1.69
CA LEU A 262 3.80 13.47 1.47
C LEU A 262 2.84 13.26 2.65
N LEU A 263 3.33 13.38 3.89
CA LEU A 263 2.47 13.32 5.09
C LEU A 263 1.40 14.40 5.08
N ASP A 264 1.74 15.62 4.64
CA ASP A 264 0.80 16.74 4.53
C ASP A 264 -0.25 16.53 3.43
N ARG A 265 0.21 16.42 2.18
CA ARG A 265 -0.67 16.49 1.02
C ARG A 265 -1.36 15.16 0.71
N VAL A 266 -0.68 14.04 0.93
CA VAL A 266 -1.17 12.71 0.55
C VAL A 266 -1.85 12.05 1.72
N VAL A 267 -1.20 11.99 2.89
CA VAL A 267 -1.74 11.26 4.05
C VAL A 267 -2.80 12.09 4.77
N ALA A 268 -2.45 13.23 5.36
CA ALA A 268 -3.37 13.99 6.21
C ALA A 268 -4.56 14.55 5.43
N LYS A 269 -4.29 15.29 4.35
CA LYS A 269 -5.35 15.82 3.48
C LYS A 269 -6.15 14.71 2.78
N GLY A 270 -5.47 13.69 2.25
CA GLY A 270 -6.11 12.57 1.55
C GLY A 270 -7.03 11.78 2.47
N PHE A 271 -6.57 11.45 3.69
CA PHE A 271 -7.37 10.74 4.68
C PHE A 271 -8.62 11.53 5.08
N ARG A 272 -8.47 12.84 5.37
CA ARG A 272 -9.59 13.72 5.70
C ARG A 272 -10.63 13.79 4.57
N THR A 273 -10.17 13.78 3.32
CA THR A 273 -11.02 13.78 2.12
C THR A 273 -11.75 12.46 1.96
N LEU A 274 -11.04 11.33 2.11
CA LEU A 274 -11.64 10.00 2.05
C LEU A 274 -12.71 9.80 3.12
N VAL A 275 -12.45 10.20 4.38
CA VAL A 275 -13.47 10.11 5.45
C VAL A 275 -14.74 10.86 5.07
N ALA A 276 -14.63 12.03 4.44
CA ALA A 276 -15.80 12.77 3.96
C ALA A 276 -16.55 12.02 2.85
N LEU A 277 -15.82 11.45 1.90
CA LEU A 277 -16.37 10.74 0.74
C LEU A 277 -16.96 9.37 1.07
N VAL A 278 -16.50 8.70 2.13
CA VAL A 278 -17.05 7.40 2.56
C VAL A 278 -18.54 7.49 2.95
N HIS A 279 -19.01 8.67 3.34
CA HIS A 279 -20.42 8.90 3.62
C HIS A 279 -21.27 9.16 2.36
N ASP A 280 -20.64 9.33 1.20
CA ASP A 280 -21.30 9.54 -0.08
C ASP A 280 -21.43 8.22 -0.85
N PRO A 281 -22.65 7.71 -1.08
CA PRO A 281 -22.85 6.45 -1.79
C PRO A 281 -22.48 6.52 -3.28
N GLU A 282 -22.35 7.71 -3.88
CA GLU A 282 -21.98 7.90 -5.28
C GLU A 282 -20.45 8.01 -5.47
N ALA A 283 -19.68 8.11 -4.39
CA ALA A 283 -18.24 8.23 -4.45
C ALA A 283 -17.58 6.91 -4.91
N ALA A 284 -16.57 7.02 -5.79
CA ALA A 284 -15.82 5.87 -6.32
C ALA A 284 -14.78 5.29 -5.33
N VAL A 285 -14.81 5.74 -4.07
CA VAL A 285 -13.83 5.41 -3.03
C VAL A 285 -14.08 4.02 -2.46
N ALA A 286 -13.01 3.34 -2.10
CA ALA A 286 -13.05 1.99 -1.55
C ALA A 286 -12.27 1.92 -0.22
N PRO A 287 -12.58 0.97 0.69
CA PRO A 287 -11.83 0.79 1.94
C PRO A 287 -10.32 0.63 1.72
N GLU A 288 -9.91 0.04 0.59
CA GLU A 288 -8.52 -0.15 0.21
C GLU A 288 -7.76 1.18 0.01
N ASP A 289 -8.45 2.28 -0.30
CA ASP A 289 -7.83 3.59 -0.45
C ASP A 289 -7.34 4.12 0.90
N LEU A 290 -8.13 3.94 1.96
CA LEU A 290 -7.71 4.26 3.34
C LEU A 290 -6.56 3.36 3.78
N ALA A 291 -6.64 2.06 3.47
CA ALA A 291 -5.56 1.12 3.77
C ALA A 291 -4.24 1.52 3.09
N LEU A 292 -4.30 2.01 1.84
CA LEU A 292 -3.13 2.48 1.10
C LEU A 292 -2.54 3.75 1.71
N LEU A 293 -3.36 4.72 2.15
CA LEU A 293 -2.86 5.90 2.86
C LEU A 293 -2.22 5.54 4.20
N THR A 294 -2.81 4.61 4.96
CA THR A 294 -2.22 4.09 6.20
C THR A 294 -0.90 3.37 5.93
N ALA A 295 -0.79 2.61 4.83
CA ALA A 295 0.45 1.96 4.43
C ALA A 295 1.54 2.96 4.01
N ILE A 296 1.17 4.08 3.39
CA ILE A 296 2.10 5.18 3.09
C ILE A 296 2.53 5.88 4.38
N LEU A 297 1.60 6.14 5.32
CA LEU A 297 1.92 6.67 6.65
C LEU A 297 2.96 5.79 7.35
N GLN A 298 2.70 4.48 7.43
CA GLN A 298 3.65 3.49 7.95
C GLN A 298 5.02 3.60 7.29
N ALA A 299 5.05 3.64 5.95
CA ALA A 299 6.31 3.71 5.22
C ALA A 299 7.07 5.01 5.50
N CYS A 300 6.37 6.15 5.63
CA CYS A 300 6.95 7.43 6.02
C CYS A 300 7.48 7.43 7.46
N LEU A 301 6.74 6.89 8.42
CA LEU A 301 7.15 6.83 9.83
C LEU A 301 8.29 5.83 10.09
N ASN A 302 8.49 4.86 9.20
CA ASN A 302 9.63 3.95 9.27
C ASN A 302 10.93 4.54 8.67
N MET A 303 10.89 5.77 8.15
CA MET A 303 12.08 6.43 7.63
C MET A 303 12.98 6.89 8.77
N PRO A 304 14.29 6.62 8.74
CA PRO A 304 15.20 7.15 9.74
C PRO A 304 15.15 8.69 9.76
N THR A 305 15.40 9.31 10.92
CA THR A 305 15.31 10.75 11.19
C THR A 305 13.91 11.35 11.36
N ILE A 306 12.83 10.63 11.02
CA ILE A 306 11.47 11.14 11.18
C ILE A 306 11.09 11.41 12.64
N ASP A 307 11.73 10.70 13.58
CA ASP A 307 11.59 10.91 15.03
C ASP A 307 11.97 12.32 15.47
N GLN A 308 12.83 13.02 14.74
CA GLN A 308 13.22 14.40 15.03
C GLN A 308 12.15 15.41 14.59
N CYS A 309 11.20 14.97 13.76
CA CYS A 309 10.16 15.81 13.17
C CYS A 309 8.78 15.60 13.79
N GLN A 310 8.66 14.91 14.94
CA GLN A 310 7.37 14.58 15.57
C GLN A 310 6.45 15.78 15.75
N THR A 311 6.96 16.93 16.18
CA THR A 311 6.15 18.17 16.33
C THR A 311 5.63 18.68 14.98
N GLN A 312 6.42 18.56 13.91
CA GLN A 312 5.96 18.96 12.57
C GLN A 312 4.88 18.02 12.07
N ILE A 313 5.03 16.71 12.30
CA ILE A 313 4.02 15.71 11.95
C ILE A 313 2.73 15.96 12.72
N LEU A 314 2.82 16.27 14.01
CA LEU A 314 1.66 16.65 14.83
C LEU A 314 0.94 17.87 14.24
N ASN A 315 1.68 18.93 13.89
CA ASN A 315 1.09 20.13 13.28
C ASN A 315 0.44 19.85 11.92
N ILE A 316 1.03 18.98 11.11
CA ILE A 316 0.46 18.53 9.83
C ILE A 316 -0.85 17.77 10.06
N MET A 317 -0.88 16.84 11.01
CA MET A 317 -2.09 16.06 11.28
C MET A 317 -3.21 16.93 11.87
N ALA A 318 -2.84 17.91 12.70
CA ALA A 318 -3.77 18.88 13.29
C ALA A 318 -4.35 19.85 12.24
N SER A 319 -3.57 20.27 11.22
CA SER A 319 -4.04 21.23 10.21
C SER A 319 -5.22 20.72 9.37
N TYR A 320 -5.32 19.39 9.20
CA TYR A 320 -6.42 18.72 8.50
C TYR A 320 -7.38 17.98 9.43
N ASP A 321 -7.23 18.12 10.75
CA ASP A 321 -8.04 17.44 11.76
C ASP A 321 -8.10 15.91 11.55
N ALA A 322 -6.96 15.32 11.16
CA ALA A 322 -6.88 13.93 10.72
C ALA A 322 -7.21 12.94 11.85
N MET A 323 -6.78 13.25 13.08
CA MET A 323 -7.05 12.42 14.26
C MET A 323 -8.54 12.39 14.59
N HIS A 324 -9.21 13.55 14.60
CA HIS A 324 -10.66 13.62 14.81
C HIS A 324 -11.42 12.95 13.64
N ALA A 325 -10.96 13.12 12.40
CA ALA A 325 -11.56 12.42 11.26
C ALA A 325 -11.50 10.90 11.44
N ALA A 326 -10.38 10.36 11.95
CA ALA A 326 -10.27 8.94 12.25
C ALA A 326 -11.20 8.51 13.40
N THR A 327 -11.23 9.23 14.53
CA THR A 327 -12.15 8.89 15.64
C THR A 327 -13.61 8.97 15.22
N SER A 328 -13.95 9.93 14.35
CA SER A 328 -15.28 10.03 13.73
C SER A 328 -15.56 8.80 12.88
N LEU A 329 -14.67 8.44 11.95
CA LEU A 329 -14.84 7.24 11.11
C LEU A 329 -15.04 5.97 11.95
N PHE A 330 -14.29 5.82 13.05
CA PHE A 330 -14.46 4.72 13.99
C PHE A 330 -15.86 4.71 14.63
N SER A 331 -16.34 5.88 15.06
CA SER A 331 -17.65 6.00 15.71
C SER A 331 -18.83 5.66 14.80
N TRP A 332 -18.65 5.79 13.47
CA TRP A 332 -19.65 5.48 12.44
C TRP A 332 -19.47 4.09 11.79
N ALA A 333 -18.44 3.33 12.18
CA ALA A 333 -18.07 2.08 11.52
C ALA A 333 -19.18 1.00 11.54
N ASP A 334 -20.04 1.00 12.55
CA ASP A 334 -21.19 0.09 12.65
C ASP A 334 -22.27 0.43 11.61
N LYS A 335 -22.47 1.71 11.32
CA LYS A 335 -23.44 2.19 10.32
C LYS A 335 -22.91 2.10 8.89
N LEU A 336 -21.59 2.20 8.72
CA LEU A 336 -20.89 2.08 7.44
C LEU A 336 -20.50 0.63 7.11
N ALA A 337 -21.03 -0.35 7.83
CA ALA A 337 -20.67 -1.75 7.66
C ALA A 337 -21.10 -2.27 6.27
N ILE A 338 -20.14 -2.87 5.55
CA ILE A 338 -20.37 -3.45 4.22
C ILE A 338 -20.67 -4.94 4.43
N ASN A 339 -21.88 -5.39 4.09
CA ASN A 339 -22.33 -6.78 4.32
C ASN A 339 -22.15 -7.26 5.77
N GLY A 340 -22.30 -6.36 6.75
CA GLY A 340 -22.10 -6.65 8.17
C GLY A 340 -20.63 -6.65 8.64
N ASP A 341 -19.68 -6.30 7.78
CA ASP A 341 -18.28 -6.08 8.13
C ASP A 341 -18.00 -4.59 8.45
N PRO A 342 -17.70 -4.23 9.71
CA PRO A 342 -17.35 -2.88 10.12
C PRO A 342 -15.89 -2.52 9.77
N ILE A 343 -15.51 -2.70 8.49
CA ILE A 343 -14.13 -2.60 8.00
C ILE A 343 -13.50 -1.22 8.28
N TYR A 344 -14.28 -0.15 8.18
CA TYR A 344 -13.82 1.22 8.45
C TYR A 344 -13.40 1.43 9.91
N GLY A 345 -13.92 0.63 10.84
CA GLY A 345 -13.52 0.67 12.25
C GLY A 345 -12.09 0.18 12.44
N GLU A 346 -11.71 -0.92 11.80
CA GLU A 346 -10.34 -1.42 11.83
C GLU A 346 -9.38 -0.45 11.10
N LEU A 347 -9.75 0.04 9.92
CA LEU A 347 -8.91 0.96 9.16
C LEU A 347 -8.65 2.27 9.90
N SER A 348 -9.66 2.81 10.60
CA SER A 348 -9.50 3.98 11.47
C SER A 348 -8.55 3.70 12.63
N LEU A 349 -8.73 2.59 13.35
CA LEU A 349 -7.86 2.23 14.47
C LEU A 349 -6.42 2.01 14.03
N LEU A 350 -6.20 1.37 12.87
CA LEU A 350 -4.85 1.20 12.33
C LEU A 350 -4.21 2.54 12.01
N PHE A 351 -4.95 3.49 11.42
CA PHE A 351 -4.41 4.84 11.17
C PHE A 351 -4.00 5.55 12.47
N LEU A 352 -4.85 5.51 13.50
CA LEU A 352 -4.55 6.06 14.83
C LEU A 352 -3.39 5.35 15.51
N LEU A 353 -3.31 4.02 15.38
CA LEU A 353 -2.23 3.23 15.92
C LEU A 353 -0.89 3.66 15.34
N GLU A 354 -0.80 3.83 14.02
CA GLU A 354 0.43 4.25 13.37
C GLU A 354 0.89 5.64 13.82
N LEU A 355 -0.05 6.57 13.99
CA LEU A 355 0.25 7.90 14.55
C LEU A 355 0.75 7.82 16.00
N SER A 356 0.15 6.96 16.82
CA SER A 356 0.53 6.83 18.24
C SER A 356 1.92 6.21 18.46
N THR A 357 2.57 5.68 17.41
CA THR A 357 3.99 5.28 17.51
C THR A 357 4.91 6.47 17.81
N LEU A 358 4.46 7.70 17.52
CA LEU A 358 5.15 8.94 17.87
C LEU A 358 4.67 9.44 19.25
N PRO A 359 5.53 9.51 20.28
CA PRO A 359 5.14 9.90 21.64
C PRO A 359 4.42 11.26 21.73
N ALA A 360 4.87 12.28 20.99
CA ALA A 360 4.22 13.60 20.99
C ALA A 360 2.78 13.56 20.44
N VAL A 361 2.52 12.66 19.48
CA VAL A 361 1.18 12.48 18.91
C VAL A 361 0.31 11.65 19.86
N ALA A 362 0.87 10.59 20.46
CA ALA A 362 0.20 9.80 21.49
C ALA A 362 -0.23 10.65 22.70
N GLU A 363 0.62 11.58 23.15
CA GLU A 363 0.29 12.55 24.20
C GLU A 363 -0.91 13.42 23.81
N GLN A 364 -0.88 14.02 22.60
CA GLN A 364 -1.99 14.83 22.12
C GLN A 364 -3.28 14.01 22.00
N MET A 365 -3.21 12.79 21.49
CA MET A 365 -4.36 11.88 21.39
C MET A 365 -5.00 11.58 22.74
N ALA A 366 -4.18 11.37 23.79
CA ALA A 366 -4.67 11.20 25.15
C ALA A 366 -5.34 12.49 25.68
N CYS A 367 -4.70 13.64 25.49
CA CYS A 367 -5.22 14.96 25.89
C CYS A 367 -6.56 15.29 25.22
N ASP A 368 -6.74 14.90 23.95
CA ASP A 368 -7.99 15.09 23.19
C ASP A 368 -9.09 14.07 23.57
N GLY A 369 -8.83 13.20 24.55
CA GLY A 369 -9.84 12.27 25.07
C GLY A 369 -10.14 11.08 24.16
N LEU A 370 -9.17 10.62 23.36
CA LEU A 370 -9.32 9.50 22.44
C LEU A 370 -10.00 8.27 23.07
N LEU A 371 -9.58 7.88 24.28
CA LEU A 371 -10.12 6.71 24.97
C LEU A 371 -11.63 6.85 25.27
N SER A 372 -12.08 8.05 25.59
CA SER A 372 -13.50 8.35 25.79
C SER A 372 -14.28 8.20 24.47
N HIS A 373 -13.73 8.70 23.36
CA HIS A 373 -14.34 8.54 22.05
C HIS A 373 -14.41 7.08 21.59
N LEU A 374 -13.34 6.30 21.82
CA LEU A 374 -13.33 4.87 21.47
C LEU A 374 -14.34 4.08 22.32
N THR A 375 -14.42 4.34 23.62
CA THR A 375 -15.32 3.59 24.52
C THR A 375 -16.80 3.94 24.38
N SER A 376 -17.11 5.14 23.89
CA SER A 376 -18.49 5.60 23.64
C SER A 376 -19.03 5.25 22.25
N ALA A 377 -18.18 4.79 21.33
CA ALA A 377 -18.58 4.44 19.98
C ALA A 377 -19.60 3.29 19.93
N GLY A 378 -20.51 3.33 18.94
CA GLY A 378 -21.51 2.28 18.72
C GLY A 378 -20.88 0.90 18.54
N ILE A 379 -19.79 0.82 17.75
CA ILE A 379 -19.05 -0.41 17.47
C ILE A 379 -18.49 -1.07 18.74
N THR A 380 -18.11 -0.27 19.73
CA THR A 380 -17.57 -0.76 21.02
C THR A 380 -18.61 -1.54 21.81
N ASN A 381 -19.89 -1.19 21.70
CA ASN A 381 -20.96 -1.97 22.32
C ASN A 381 -21.11 -3.37 21.68
N PHE A 382 -20.77 -3.52 20.40
CA PHE A 382 -20.71 -4.85 19.76
C PHE A 382 -19.50 -5.65 20.24
N MET A 383 -18.35 -4.99 20.43
CA MET A 383 -17.13 -5.63 20.97
C MET A 383 -17.31 -6.18 22.40
N ARG A 384 -18.22 -5.60 23.20
CA ARG A 384 -18.54 -6.09 24.55
C ARG A 384 -19.40 -7.36 24.59
N ARG A 385 -19.85 -7.89 23.43
CA ARG A 385 -20.69 -9.10 23.36
C ARG A 385 -19.85 -10.36 23.52
N GLY A 386 -20.46 -11.46 23.99
CA GLY A 386 -19.76 -12.72 24.25
C GLY A 386 -19.41 -13.57 23.01
N ASN A 387 -19.79 -13.14 21.81
CA ASN A 387 -19.58 -13.90 20.56
C ASN A 387 -18.35 -13.44 19.75
N ILE A 388 -17.54 -12.54 20.32
CA ILE A 388 -16.33 -12.01 19.69
C ILE A 388 -15.20 -13.02 19.83
N SER A 389 -14.72 -13.52 18.69
CA SER A 389 -13.70 -14.58 18.63
C SER A 389 -13.04 -14.58 17.26
N PRO A 390 -11.75 -14.96 17.15
CA PRO A 390 -11.12 -15.19 15.85
C PRO A 390 -11.79 -16.31 15.04
N PHE A 391 -12.56 -17.19 15.71
CA PHE A 391 -13.25 -18.33 15.12
C PHE A 391 -14.76 -18.12 14.96
N SER A 392 -15.26 -16.89 15.12
CA SER A 392 -16.69 -16.61 14.96
C SER A 392 -17.16 -16.91 13.54
N GLU A 393 -18.38 -17.40 13.34
CA GLU A 393 -18.90 -17.71 12.00
C GLU A 393 -19.24 -16.45 11.19
N ALA A 394 -19.52 -15.33 11.87
CA ALA A 394 -19.87 -14.06 11.25
C ALA A 394 -18.67 -13.13 11.13
N ILE A 395 -18.59 -12.41 10.00
CA ILE A 395 -17.48 -11.50 9.68
C ILE A 395 -17.38 -10.34 10.68
N GLY A 396 -18.52 -9.75 11.07
CA GLY A 396 -18.56 -8.63 12.01
C GLY A 396 -17.86 -8.93 13.34
N PRO A 397 -18.24 -9.99 14.07
CA PRO A 397 -17.54 -10.42 15.28
C PRO A 397 -16.04 -10.74 15.09
N GLN A 398 -15.65 -11.36 13.97
CA GLN A 398 -14.23 -11.58 13.65
C GLN A 398 -13.49 -10.24 13.49
N ARG A 399 -14.09 -9.26 12.79
CA ARG A 399 -13.53 -7.92 12.61
C ARG A 399 -13.41 -7.18 13.94
N CYS A 400 -14.44 -7.23 14.78
CA CYS A 400 -14.40 -6.68 16.14
C CYS A 400 -13.26 -7.28 16.98
N TYR A 401 -13.00 -8.59 16.85
CA TYR A 401 -11.85 -9.21 17.48
C TYR A 401 -10.52 -8.70 16.91
N SER A 402 -10.42 -8.57 15.58
CA SER A 402 -9.23 -7.99 14.93
C SER A 402 -8.98 -6.55 15.38
N MET A 403 -10.02 -5.73 15.51
CA MET A 403 -9.96 -4.35 16.02
C MET A 403 -9.44 -4.31 17.45
N TRP A 404 -9.89 -5.22 18.32
CA TRP A 404 -9.40 -5.34 19.69
C TRP A 404 -7.90 -5.64 19.73
N VAL A 405 -7.48 -6.70 19.04
CA VAL A 405 -6.11 -7.22 19.13
C VAL A 405 -5.10 -6.39 18.34
N LYS A 406 -5.44 -5.96 17.12
CA LYS A 406 -4.52 -5.23 16.24
C LYS A 406 -4.61 -3.72 16.37
N GLY A 407 -5.69 -3.20 16.93
CA GLY A 407 -5.94 -1.77 17.05
C GLY A 407 -5.89 -1.31 18.49
N VAL A 408 -6.89 -1.72 19.30
CA VAL A 408 -7.06 -1.21 20.67
C VAL A 408 -5.87 -1.56 21.55
N LEU A 409 -5.51 -2.83 21.71
CA LEU A 409 -4.44 -3.21 22.67
C LEU A 409 -3.07 -2.58 22.35
N PRO A 410 -2.57 -2.59 21.11
CA PRO A 410 -1.31 -1.92 20.77
C PRO A 410 -1.38 -0.39 20.94
N LEU A 411 -2.54 0.21 20.67
CA LEU A 411 -2.76 1.64 20.90
C LEU A 411 -2.66 1.97 22.40
N LEU A 412 -3.28 1.16 23.27
CA LEU A 412 -3.15 1.34 24.72
C LEU A 412 -1.70 1.22 25.18
N LEU A 413 -0.91 0.31 24.60
CA LEU A 413 0.52 0.17 24.88
C LEU A 413 1.29 1.44 24.49
N ASN A 414 1.06 1.97 23.29
CA ASN A 414 1.72 3.21 22.84
C ASN A 414 1.40 4.40 23.75
N LEU A 415 0.12 4.55 24.14
CA LEU A 415 -0.30 5.59 25.09
C LEU A 415 0.37 5.40 26.46
N LEU A 416 0.43 4.17 26.96
CA LEU A 416 1.09 3.86 28.24
C LEU A 416 2.60 4.14 28.18
N THR A 417 3.26 3.84 27.07
CA THR A 417 4.69 4.12 26.88
C THR A 417 4.97 5.63 26.83
N ALA A 418 4.10 6.42 26.20
CA ALA A 418 4.29 7.86 26.08
C ALA A 418 3.95 8.63 27.38
N LEU A 419 2.87 8.26 28.07
CA LEU A 419 2.34 9.02 29.21
C LEU A 419 2.57 8.35 30.58
N GLY A 420 2.83 7.05 30.63
CA GLY A 420 3.07 6.30 31.86
C GLY A 420 1.92 6.40 32.86
N GLY A 421 2.25 6.79 34.11
CA GLY A 421 1.31 6.84 35.22
C GLY A 421 0.13 7.81 35.07
N THR A 422 0.21 8.79 34.14
CA THR A 422 -0.87 9.79 33.99
C THR A 422 -2.11 9.20 33.32
N VAL A 423 -1.94 8.31 32.33
CA VAL A 423 -3.02 7.66 31.56
C VAL A 423 -3.45 6.31 32.15
N ALA A 424 -2.63 5.71 33.02
CA ALA A 424 -2.87 4.39 33.61
C ALA A 424 -4.28 4.18 34.20
N PRO A 425 -4.89 5.14 34.94
CA PRO A 425 -6.25 5.00 35.43
C PRO A 425 -7.29 4.83 34.31
N GLU A 426 -7.16 5.59 33.23
CA GLU A 426 -8.06 5.53 32.07
C GLU A 426 -7.90 4.21 31.33
N LEU A 427 -6.66 3.73 31.15
CA LEU A 427 -6.40 2.44 30.51
C LEU A 427 -6.98 1.28 31.31
N GLY A 428 -6.82 1.29 32.64
CA GLY A 428 -7.43 0.29 33.52
C GLY A 428 -8.96 0.30 33.43
N TYR A 429 -9.56 1.49 33.35
CA TYR A 429 -11.01 1.63 33.14
C TYR A 429 -11.44 1.07 31.78
N VAL A 430 -10.74 1.41 30.69
CA VAL A 430 -11.03 0.91 29.33
C VAL A 430 -10.98 -0.62 29.28
N LEU A 431 -9.91 -1.24 29.81
CA LEU A 431 -9.77 -2.70 29.82
C LEU A 431 -10.92 -3.38 30.57
N ASN A 432 -11.29 -2.84 31.74
CA ASN A 432 -12.39 -3.36 32.55
C ASN A 432 -13.78 -3.19 31.92
N GLN A 433 -13.92 -2.40 30.84
CA GLN A 433 -15.17 -2.38 30.06
C GLN A 433 -15.34 -3.60 29.14
N PHE A 434 -14.32 -4.44 28.97
CA PHE A 434 -14.34 -5.63 28.11
C PHE A 434 -14.10 -6.93 28.89
N PRO A 435 -14.85 -7.22 29.97
CA PRO A 435 -14.58 -8.37 30.84
C PRO A 435 -14.70 -9.71 30.11
N LEU A 436 -15.59 -9.82 29.10
CA LEU A 436 -15.73 -11.03 28.30
C LEU A 436 -14.52 -11.28 27.39
N LEU A 437 -13.92 -10.23 26.82
CA LEU A 437 -12.71 -10.37 26.02
C LEU A 437 -11.52 -10.76 26.90
N LEU A 438 -11.36 -10.12 28.06
CA LEU A 438 -10.34 -10.47 29.05
C LEU A 438 -10.47 -11.91 29.53
N LYS A 439 -11.68 -12.37 29.83
CA LYS A 439 -11.90 -13.77 30.21
C LYS A 439 -11.61 -14.72 29.04
N SER A 440 -12.13 -14.41 27.85
CA SER A 440 -11.94 -15.25 26.66
C SER A 440 -10.47 -15.37 26.25
N SER A 441 -9.63 -14.37 26.56
CA SER A 441 -8.21 -14.40 26.21
C SER A 441 -7.45 -15.45 27.02
N VAL A 442 -7.88 -15.73 28.25
CA VAL A 442 -7.37 -16.83 29.06
C VAL A 442 -7.98 -18.17 28.63
N ASP A 443 -9.32 -18.22 28.51
CA ASP A 443 -10.06 -19.45 28.15
C ASP A 443 -9.61 -20.04 26.81
N ARG A 444 -9.15 -19.22 25.85
CA ARG A 444 -8.65 -19.67 24.55
C ARG A 444 -7.35 -20.48 24.61
N PHE A 445 -6.57 -20.33 25.69
CA PHE A 445 -5.34 -21.10 25.91
C PHE A 445 -5.54 -22.30 26.82
N GLU A 446 -6.75 -22.54 27.33
CA GLU A 446 -7.02 -23.67 28.22
C GLU A 446 -6.52 -24.99 27.62
N ALA A 447 -5.75 -25.75 28.41
CA ALA A 447 -5.17 -27.01 27.97
C ALA A 447 -6.28 -28.00 27.51
N PRO A 448 -6.14 -28.68 26.36
CA PRO A 448 -7.16 -29.58 25.86
C PRO A 448 -7.49 -30.70 26.87
N GLY A 449 -8.75 -30.72 27.33
CA GLY A 449 -9.24 -31.69 28.32
C GLY A 449 -9.14 -31.26 29.79
N ALA A 450 -8.72 -30.03 30.09
CA ALA A 450 -8.74 -29.47 31.43
C ALA A 450 -10.19 -29.24 31.92
N SER A 451 -11.06 -28.70 31.06
CA SER A 451 -12.49 -28.56 31.38
C SER A 451 -13.27 -29.87 31.16
N ARG A 452 -13.93 -30.34 32.22
CA ARG A 452 -14.86 -31.49 32.19
C ARG A 452 -16.19 -31.18 31.50
N THR A 453 -16.49 -29.90 31.26
CA THR A 453 -17.76 -29.42 30.67
C THR A 453 -17.60 -28.91 29.24
N ALA A 454 -16.37 -28.69 28.77
CA ALA A 454 -16.10 -28.36 27.38
C ALA A 454 -16.46 -29.57 26.49
N SER A 455 -17.20 -29.31 25.42
CA SER A 455 -17.49 -30.32 24.40
C SER A 455 -16.17 -30.90 23.87
N ARG A 456 -15.97 -32.21 24.07
CA ARG A 456 -14.85 -32.98 23.50
C ARG A 456 -14.73 -32.88 21.97
N GLU A 457 -15.75 -32.33 21.30
CA GLU A 457 -15.86 -32.26 19.85
C GLU A 457 -15.34 -30.94 19.25
N ALA A 458 -15.11 -29.89 20.04
CA ALA A 458 -14.58 -28.63 19.54
C ALA A 458 -13.04 -28.58 19.64
N PRO A 459 -12.30 -28.63 18.51
CA PRO A 459 -10.84 -28.49 18.54
C PRO A 459 -10.42 -27.10 19.04
N HIS A 460 -9.65 -27.04 20.13
CA HIS A 460 -8.97 -25.81 20.57
C HIS A 460 -7.86 -25.48 19.58
N TYR A 461 -8.03 -24.40 18.81
CA TYR A 461 -7.01 -23.89 17.89
C TYR A 461 -6.27 -22.71 18.51
N VAL A 462 -4.98 -22.62 18.22
CA VAL A 462 -4.13 -21.49 18.59
C VAL A 462 -3.79 -20.71 17.33
N THR A 463 -3.89 -19.39 17.40
CA THR A 463 -3.57 -18.47 16.29
C THR A 463 -2.50 -17.49 16.72
N LEU A 464 -1.75 -16.93 15.77
CA LEU A 464 -0.80 -15.86 16.09
C LEU A 464 -1.51 -14.64 16.70
N LEU A 465 -2.73 -14.35 16.24
CA LEU A 465 -3.52 -13.23 16.75
C LEU A 465 -3.88 -13.42 18.24
N SER A 466 -4.33 -14.61 18.65
CA SER A 466 -4.62 -14.90 20.05
C SER A 466 -3.39 -14.81 20.94
N VAL A 467 -2.21 -15.16 20.41
CA VAL A 467 -0.93 -15.05 21.14
C VAL A 467 -0.51 -13.58 21.28
N SER A 468 -0.67 -12.79 20.22
CA SER A 468 -0.42 -11.34 20.25
C SER A 468 -1.33 -10.63 21.25
N GLU A 469 -2.59 -11.05 21.38
CA GLU A 469 -3.52 -10.49 22.36
C GLU A 469 -3.02 -10.68 23.80
N VAL A 470 -2.71 -11.92 24.18
CA VAL A 470 -2.24 -12.21 25.54
C VAL A 470 -0.87 -11.60 25.82
N HIS A 471 -0.03 -11.45 24.80
CA HIS A 471 1.23 -10.72 24.91
C HIS A 471 1.01 -9.24 25.23
N SER A 472 0.13 -8.56 24.49
CA SER A 472 -0.20 -7.16 24.77
C SER A 472 -0.88 -6.98 26.13
N LEU A 473 -1.79 -7.88 26.51
CA LEU A 473 -2.44 -7.86 27.82
C LEU A 473 -1.44 -8.08 28.96
N ALA A 474 -0.52 -9.04 28.84
CA ALA A 474 0.50 -9.30 29.85
C ALA A 474 1.38 -8.06 30.11
N LEU A 475 1.81 -7.38 29.05
CA LEU A 475 2.57 -6.13 29.17
C LEU A 475 1.74 -5.02 29.82
N LEU A 476 0.50 -4.81 29.37
CA LEU A 476 -0.39 -3.78 29.92
C LEU A 476 -0.66 -4.01 31.41
N THR A 477 -1.08 -5.22 31.78
CA THR A 477 -1.44 -5.54 33.16
C THR A 477 -0.24 -5.43 34.09
N ARG A 478 0.95 -5.86 33.64
CA ARG A 478 2.14 -5.78 34.47
C ARG A 478 2.62 -4.35 34.68
N VAL A 479 2.71 -3.55 33.62
CA VAL A 479 3.13 -2.14 33.75
C VAL A 479 2.12 -1.36 34.58
N ILE A 480 0.81 -1.59 34.41
CA ILE A 480 -0.22 -0.94 35.22
C ILE A 480 -0.15 -1.38 36.69
N ALA A 481 0.11 -2.66 36.98
CA ALA A 481 0.31 -3.15 38.34
C ALA A 481 1.53 -2.50 39.02
N ALA A 482 2.66 -2.41 38.32
CA ALA A 482 3.86 -1.71 38.82
C ALA A 482 3.61 -0.21 39.05
N LEU A 483 2.83 0.44 38.16
CA LEU A 483 2.43 1.83 38.36
C LEU A 483 1.46 2.00 39.52
N ARG A 484 0.63 0.99 39.83
CA ARG A 484 -0.28 0.99 40.99
C ARG A 484 0.47 0.89 42.32
N THR A 485 1.54 0.10 42.38
CA THR A 485 2.37 0.02 43.60
C THR A 485 3.23 1.26 43.81
N ALA A 486 3.66 1.92 42.72
CA ALA A 486 4.54 3.08 42.78
C ALA A 486 3.82 4.44 42.93
N ASN A 487 2.58 4.59 42.42
CA ASN A 487 1.88 5.89 42.40
C ASN A 487 0.87 6.07 43.53
N THR A 488 0.60 7.34 43.86
CA THR A 488 -0.46 7.79 44.79
C THR A 488 -1.82 7.99 44.13
N ARG A 489 -1.98 7.67 42.84
CA ARG A 489 -3.25 7.79 42.10
C ARG A 489 -4.04 6.48 42.18
N ASP A 490 -5.37 6.61 42.23
CA ASP A 490 -6.29 5.47 42.22
C ASP A 490 -6.33 4.84 40.82
N ILE A 491 -5.54 3.78 40.63
CA ILE A 491 -5.49 2.99 39.40
C ILE A 491 -6.30 1.71 39.63
N PRO A 492 -7.39 1.48 38.86
CA PRO A 492 -8.24 0.32 39.06
C PRO A 492 -7.51 -0.97 38.71
N GLU A 493 -7.77 -2.02 39.49
CA GLU A 493 -7.29 -3.37 39.19
C GLU A 493 -7.93 -3.90 37.91
N ILE A 494 -7.11 -4.50 37.03
CA ILE A 494 -7.59 -5.14 35.81
C ILE A 494 -7.98 -6.58 36.13
N GLN A 495 -9.24 -6.93 35.85
CA GLN A 495 -9.76 -8.28 36.12
C GLN A 495 -9.31 -9.27 35.04
N TRP A 496 -8.05 -9.69 35.10
CA TRP A 496 -7.45 -10.63 34.16
C TRP A 496 -6.61 -11.69 34.88
N ASP A 497 -6.94 -12.96 34.66
CA ASP A 497 -6.32 -14.10 35.36
C ASP A 497 -4.96 -14.48 34.75
N ALA A 498 -3.94 -13.72 35.11
CA ALA A 498 -2.56 -13.94 34.68
C ALA A 498 -2.00 -15.29 35.15
N SER A 499 -2.40 -15.76 36.35
CA SER A 499 -1.95 -17.03 36.92
C SER A 499 -2.38 -18.24 36.10
N SER A 500 -3.68 -18.36 35.80
CA SER A 500 -4.18 -19.45 34.98
C SER A 500 -3.62 -19.41 33.55
N LEU A 501 -3.38 -18.21 33.02
CA LEU A 501 -2.76 -18.06 31.71
C LEU A 501 -1.31 -18.57 31.71
N LEU A 502 -0.51 -18.27 32.74
CA LEU A 502 0.87 -18.74 32.85
C LEU A 502 0.93 -20.28 32.79
N GLU A 503 0.10 -20.96 33.58
CA GLU A 503 0.02 -22.43 33.59
C GLU A 503 -0.35 -23.00 32.21
N ASN A 504 -1.32 -22.36 31.54
CA ASN A 504 -1.73 -22.75 30.19
C ASN A 504 -0.59 -22.55 29.16
N ILE A 505 0.16 -21.46 29.26
CA ILE A 505 1.29 -21.19 28.36
C ILE A 505 2.43 -22.19 28.57
N ASP A 506 2.75 -22.52 29.82
CA ASP A 506 3.75 -23.56 30.13
C ASP A 506 3.35 -24.94 29.58
N PHE A 507 2.05 -25.26 29.63
CA PHE A 507 1.52 -26.46 28.97
C PHE A 507 1.76 -26.44 27.45
N TRP A 508 1.46 -25.34 26.75
CA TRP A 508 1.66 -25.25 25.29
C TRP A 508 3.13 -25.24 24.89
N LEU A 509 4.00 -24.58 25.67
CA LEU A 509 5.44 -24.55 25.44
C LEU A 509 6.10 -25.92 25.66
N SER A 510 5.61 -26.69 26.64
CA SER A 510 6.05 -28.08 26.87
C SER A 510 5.49 -29.07 25.85
N SER A 511 4.33 -28.77 25.24
CA SER A 511 3.62 -29.62 24.29
C SER A 511 3.74 -29.15 22.83
N ARG A 512 4.95 -28.83 22.35
CA ARG A 512 5.19 -28.24 21.01
C ARG A 512 4.54 -29.00 19.85
N LYS A 513 4.56 -30.34 19.88
CA LYS A 513 3.94 -31.17 18.84
C LYS A 513 2.42 -30.91 18.76
N LEU A 514 1.76 -30.80 19.90
CA LEU A 514 0.32 -30.52 19.97
C LEU A 514 0.03 -29.09 19.52
N LEU A 515 0.85 -28.12 19.92
CA LEU A 515 0.73 -26.73 19.45
C LEU A 515 0.77 -26.66 17.93
N ARG A 516 1.71 -27.36 17.30
CA ARG A 516 1.84 -27.41 15.84
C ARG A 516 0.61 -27.99 15.15
N ASP A 517 0.04 -29.06 15.69
CA ASP A 517 -1.17 -29.69 15.15
C ASP A 517 -2.42 -28.80 15.32
N ARG A 518 -2.43 -27.93 16.34
CA ARG A 518 -3.51 -26.98 16.64
C ARG A 518 -3.27 -25.57 16.12
N LEU A 519 -2.16 -25.31 15.43
CA LEU A 519 -1.81 -24.00 14.90
C LEU A 519 -2.57 -23.70 13.60
N LEU A 520 -3.43 -22.69 13.64
CA LEU A 520 -4.29 -22.28 12.53
C LEU A 520 -3.85 -20.90 11.98
N PRO A 521 -3.46 -20.81 10.70
CA PRO A 521 -3.20 -19.52 10.06
C PRO A 521 -4.52 -18.82 9.71
N LEU A 522 -4.65 -17.54 10.05
CA LEU A 522 -5.85 -16.75 9.77
C LEU A 522 -5.78 -15.94 8.47
N GLY A 523 -4.58 -15.67 7.95
CA GLY A 523 -4.37 -14.83 6.77
C GLY A 523 -3.35 -15.39 5.79
N GLN A 524 -3.33 -14.86 4.56
CA GLN A 524 -2.47 -15.31 3.48
C GLN A 524 -0.98 -15.28 3.85
N ARG A 525 -0.53 -14.23 4.55
CA ARG A 525 0.84 -14.12 5.04
C ARG A 525 1.21 -15.19 6.08
N GLU A 526 0.26 -15.59 6.92
CA GLU A 526 0.47 -16.68 7.88
C GLU A 526 0.48 -18.05 7.19
N VAL A 527 -0.31 -18.21 6.13
CA VAL A 527 -0.25 -19.42 5.27
C VAL A 527 1.13 -19.52 4.60
N GLU A 528 1.67 -18.42 4.07
CA GLU A 528 3.03 -18.37 3.52
C GLU A 528 4.08 -18.73 4.59
N TRP A 529 3.97 -18.17 5.80
CA TRP A 529 4.89 -18.50 6.91
C TRP A 529 4.78 -19.95 7.36
N LYS A 530 3.56 -20.53 7.35
CA LYS A 530 3.36 -21.95 7.65
C LYS A 530 4.01 -22.85 6.60
N SER A 531 4.06 -22.41 5.34
CA SER A 531 4.75 -23.12 4.26
C SER A 531 6.27 -22.94 4.26
N THR A 532 6.79 -21.89 4.90
CA THR A 532 8.21 -21.55 4.95
C THR A 532 8.91 -22.34 6.04
N LYS A 533 9.74 -23.32 5.65
CA LYS A 533 10.52 -24.16 6.59
C LYS A 533 11.76 -23.43 7.09
N ILE A 534 12.03 -23.50 8.40
CA ILE A 534 13.17 -22.85 9.07
C ILE A 534 13.83 -23.83 10.05
N GLY A 535 15.17 -23.81 10.12
CA GLY A 535 15.95 -24.48 11.17
C GLY A 535 16.57 -25.82 10.79
N THR A 536 17.09 -26.54 11.80
CA THR A 536 17.51 -27.94 11.71
C THR A 536 16.35 -28.85 12.10
N PRO A 537 16.22 -30.05 11.54
CA PRO A 537 15.16 -30.98 11.92
C PRO A 537 15.28 -31.35 13.41
N ASP A 538 14.17 -31.32 14.13
CA ASP A 538 14.06 -31.78 15.53
C ASP A 538 14.38 -33.29 15.64
N GLU A 539 14.49 -33.84 16.85
CA GLU A 539 14.75 -35.27 17.15
C GLU A 539 13.79 -36.24 16.42
N GLY A 540 12.63 -35.76 15.95
CA GLY A 540 11.68 -36.50 15.12
C GLY A 540 11.80 -36.29 13.60
N GLY A 541 12.87 -35.66 13.09
CA GLY A 541 13.10 -35.40 11.66
C GLY A 541 12.24 -34.30 11.04
N HIS A 542 11.57 -33.47 11.86
CA HIS A 542 10.67 -32.42 11.39
C HIS A 542 11.34 -31.05 11.43
N LEU A 543 11.28 -30.32 10.32
CA LEU A 543 11.68 -28.91 10.24
C LEU A 543 10.55 -28.02 10.74
N GLY A 544 10.83 -27.14 11.70
CA GLY A 544 9.89 -26.10 12.13
C GLY A 544 9.53 -25.15 10.99
N ASN A 545 8.40 -24.45 11.12
CA ASN A 545 7.99 -23.42 10.16
C ASN A 545 8.07 -22.00 10.75
N ALA A 546 8.07 -20.99 9.89
CA ALA A 546 8.22 -19.59 10.31
C ALA A 546 7.08 -19.10 11.22
N LEU A 547 5.87 -19.63 11.04
CA LEU A 547 4.70 -19.27 11.86
C LEU A 547 4.82 -19.85 13.27
N GLU A 548 5.21 -21.11 13.37
CA GLU A 548 5.44 -21.83 14.63
C GLU A 548 6.53 -21.13 15.46
N ASN A 549 7.66 -20.79 14.85
CA ASN A 549 8.74 -20.06 15.54
C ASN A 549 8.28 -18.71 16.08
N LYS A 550 7.46 -17.97 15.32
CA LYS A 550 6.90 -16.70 15.79
C LYS A 550 5.96 -16.89 16.98
N VAL A 551 5.06 -17.86 16.90
CA VAL A 551 4.15 -18.19 18.00
C VAL A 551 4.91 -18.61 19.25
N LEU A 552 5.90 -19.49 19.12
CA LEU A 552 6.75 -19.93 20.23
C LEU A 552 7.49 -18.73 20.86
N SER A 553 8.12 -17.87 20.05
CA SER A 553 8.85 -16.71 20.58
C SER A 553 7.95 -15.73 21.35
N GLN A 554 6.71 -15.53 20.91
CA GLN A 554 5.77 -14.66 21.62
C GLN A 554 5.21 -15.33 22.87
N LEU A 555 4.96 -16.64 22.87
CA LEU A 555 4.55 -17.38 24.06
C LEU A 555 5.65 -17.39 25.13
N GLU A 556 6.91 -17.57 24.72
CA GLU A 556 8.07 -17.45 25.61
C GLU A 556 8.14 -16.03 26.20
N ALA A 557 7.98 -14.99 25.38
CA ALA A 557 7.93 -13.62 25.86
C ALA A 557 6.76 -13.36 26.84
N VAL A 558 5.59 -13.97 26.63
CA VAL A 558 4.46 -13.86 27.58
C VAL A 558 4.82 -14.54 28.90
N ARG A 559 5.36 -15.76 28.86
CA ARG A 559 5.81 -16.48 30.07
C ARG A 559 6.82 -15.63 30.83
N ASP A 560 7.85 -15.13 30.15
CA ASP A 560 8.91 -14.34 30.79
C ASP A 560 8.31 -13.09 31.45
N VAL A 561 7.41 -12.38 30.75
CA VAL A 561 6.70 -11.23 31.30
C VAL A 561 5.87 -11.58 32.54
N LEU A 562 5.18 -12.72 32.57
CA LEU A 562 4.34 -13.10 33.70
C LEU A 562 5.10 -13.80 34.84
N SER A 563 6.29 -14.35 34.56
CA SER A 563 7.09 -15.13 35.52
C SER A 563 8.00 -14.29 36.42
N GLU A 564 8.26 -13.03 36.07
CA GLU A 564 9.09 -12.11 36.88
C GLU A 564 8.52 -11.83 38.30
N ASP A 565 7.35 -12.39 38.64
CA ASP A 565 6.75 -12.40 39.97
C ASP A 565 7.32 -13.47 40.95
N LEU A 566 8.35 -14.25 40.58
CA LEU A 566 8.93 -15.28 41.48
C LEU A 566 10.25 -14.90 42.19
N GLU A 567 10.85 -13.74 41.93
CA GLU A 567 12.16 -13.36 42.51
C GLU A 567 12.16 -12.15 43.47
N GLU A 568 11.02 -11.52 43.77
CA GLU A 568 10.94 -10.49 44.83
C GLU A 568 9.99 -10.94 45.94
N SER A 569 10.50 -11.81 46.83
CA SER A 569 9.90 -12.07 48.17
C SER A 569 10.86 -11.72 49.30
#